data_AF-A0A4D7DBN4-F1
#
_entry.id   AF-A0A4D7DBN4-F1
#
_cell.length_a   1.000
_cell.length_b   1.000
_cell.length_c   1.000
_cell.angle_alpha   90.00
_cell.angle_beta   90.00
_cell.angle_gamma   90.00
#
_symmetry.space_group_name_H-M   'P 1'
#
loop_
_entity.id
_entity.type
_entity.pdbx_description
1 polymer ?
#
loop_
_entity_poly.entity_id
_entity_poly.type
_entity_poly.pdbx_seq_one_letter_code
_entity_poly.pdbx_strand_id
1 'polypeptide(L)'
;MTTESYRLIPEGSPAFSFKQVEAVLARAFGIADGKRKTFVARLQQLQKLGLPAGTNTGRGSRAAYSTWQICEFQLYLDMLNAGIPPALIAARFATAPLYASDGTGRFSEKMAIEGRAFYMHLRINALDHLSSDSDTTPSADSPTHTAYSCGADLAQVLSSAQGCPGLLIDSAARIRSLREALAIEVPGTTDIPLFQHYADE
;
A
#
# COMPACT_ATOMS: atom_id res chain seq x y z
N MET A 1 6.93 24.46 -11.23
CA MET A 1 5.84 24.08 -10.30
C MET A 1 6.50 23.37 -9.14
N THR A 2 6.46 23.99 -7.97
CA THR A 2 7.20 23.57 -6.77
C THR A 2 6.52 22.35 -6.14
N THR A 3 7.31 21.29 -6.00
CA THR A 3 7.00 20.04 -5.30
C THR A 3 6.87 20.33 -3.80
N GLU A 4 5.75 20.90 -3.38
CA GLU A 4 5.45 20.98 -1.96
C GLU A 4 5.24 19.55 -1.44
N SER A 5 6.15 19.20 -0.53
CA SER A 5 6.25 17.91 0.11
C SER A 5 5.06 17.73 1.03
N TYR A 6 4.04 16.99 0.58
CA TYR A 6 2.93 16.58 1.43
C TYR A 6 3.43 15.58 2.47
N ARG A 7 3.82 16.12 3.63
CA ARG A 7 4.01 15.35 4.86
C ARG A 7 2.67 15.34 5.60
N LEU A 8 1.69 14.60 5.07
CA LEU A 8 0.47 14.30 5.80
C LEU A 8 0.76 13.11 6.73
N ILE A 9 1.46 13.36 7.82
CA ILE A 9 1.26 12.54 9.01
C ILE A 9 -0.02 13.12 9.63
N PRO A 10 -1.15 12.40 9.69
CA PRO A 10 -2.24 12.85 10.54
C PRO A 10 -1.67 12.97 11.95
N GLU A 11 -1.61 14.18 12.49
CA GLU A 11 -1.16 14.39 13.87
C GLU A 11 -1.95 13.43 14.79
N GLY A 12 -1.24 12.66 15.62
CA GLY A 12 -1.86 11.66 16.50
C GLY A 12 -2.05 10.26 15.92
N SER A 13 -1.58 9.97 14.70
CA SER A 13 -1.60 8.59 14.17
C SER A 13 -0.84 7.64 15.11
N PRO A 14 -1.44 6.51 15.53
CA PRO A 14 -0.81 5.58 16.44
C PRO A 14 0.44 4.97 15.80
N ALA A 15 1.50 4.86 16.59
CA ALA A 15 2.75 4.24 16.20
C ALA A 15 2.75 2.76 16.61
N PHE A 16 2.90 1.88 15.62
CA PHE A 16 2.94 0.43 15.81
C PHE A 16 4.37 -0.08 15.79
N SER A 17 4.67 -1.07 16.63
CA SER A 17 5.91 -1.84 16.55
C SER A 17 5.85 -2.86 15.40
N PHE A 18 7.00 -3.31 14.91
CA PHE A 18 7.04 -4.38 13.89
C PHE A 18 6.27 -5.63 14.31
N LYS A 19 6.32 -6.00 15.60
CA LYS A 19 5.56 -7.16 16.12
C LYS A 19 4.06 -6.97 15.98
N GLN A 20 3.56 -5.76 16.25
CA GLN A 20 2.13 -5.45 16.09
C GLN A 20 1.74 -5.44 14.61
N VAL A 21 2.53 -4.80 13.75
CA VAL A 21 2.31 -4.80 12.30
C VAL A 21 2.25 -6.22 11.74
N GLU A 22 3.21 -7.05 12.14
CA GLU A 22 3.26 -8.45 11.72
C GLU A 22 2.06 -9.26 12.19
N ALA A 23 1.62 -9.09 13.45
CA ALA A 23 0.43 -9.75 13.97
C ALA A 23 -0.85 -9.34 13.25
N VAL A 24 -1.03 -8.04 13.03
CA VAL A 24 -2.16 -7.48 12.29
C VAL A 24 -2.21 -8.03 10.87
N LEU A 25 -1.10 -7.92 10.13
CA LEU A 25 -1.06 -8.37 8.74
C LEU A 25 -1.19 -9.90 8.63
N ALA A 26 -0.57 -10.66 9.54
CA ALA A 26 -0.70 -12.11 9.53
C ALA A 26 -2.16 -12.55 9.72
N ARG A 27 -2.90 -11.90 10.63
CA ARG A 27 -4.34 -12.14 10.81
C ARG A 27 -5.14 -11.70 9.59
N ALA A 28 -4.89 -10.51 9.05
CA ALA A 28 -5.59 -9.99 7.88
C ALA A 28 -5.39 -10.86 6.62
N PHE A 29 -4.24 -11.51 6.49
CA PHE A 29 -3.92 -12.44 5.38
C PHE A 29 -4.24 -13.91 5.70
N GLY A 30 -4.80 -14.22 6.87
CA GLY A 30 -5.14 -15.59 7.26
C GLY A 30 -3.92 -16.51 7.38
N ILE A 31 -2.77 -15.97 7.78
CA ILE A 31 -1.53 -16.71 7.92
C ILE A 31 -1.58 -17.58 9.18
N ALA A 32 -1.63 -18.90 8.98
CA ALA A 32 -1.56 -19.88 10.07
C ALA A 32 -0.22 -19.79 10.85
N ASP A 33 -0.24 -20.12 12.14
CA ASP A 33 0.90 -20.01 13.05
C ASP A 33 2.18 -20.69 12.54
N GLY A 34 2.04 -21.90 11.96
CA GLY A 34 3.17 -22.64 11.37
C GLY A 34 3.84 -21.93 10.18
N LYS A 35 3.17 -20.95 9.55
CA LYS A 35 3.67 -20.18 8.41
C LYS A 35 4.15 -18.77 8.79
N ARG A 36 4.04 -18.39 10.07
CA ARG A 36 4.43 -17.04 10.55
C ARG A 36 5.88 -16.70 10.28
N LYS A 37 6.81 -17.67 10.46
CA LYS A 37 8.24 -17.46 10.17
C LYS A 37 8.49 -17.05 8.72
N THR A 38 7.83 -17.72 7.76
CA THR A 38 7.94 -17.39 6.33
C THR A 38 7.32 -16.03 6.04
N PHE A 39 6.20 -15.70 6.69
CA PHE A 39 5.55 -14.41 6.54
C PHE A 39 6.42 -13.25 7.07
N VAL A 40 6.99 -13.40 8.26
CA VAL A 40 7.97 -12.46 8.84
C VAL A 40 9.15 -12.24 7.88
N ALA A 41 9.68 -13.31 7.27
CA ALA A 41 10.79 -13.20 6.34
C ALA A 41 10.43 -12.37 5.09
N ARG A 42 9.19 -12.47 4.59
CA ARG A 42 8.70 -11.62 3.48
C ARG A 42 8.62 -10.15 3.88
N LEU A 43 8.08 -9.84 5.06
CA LEU A 43 8.02 -8.48 5.57
C LEU A 43 9.43 -7.88 5.77
N GLN A 44 10.35 -8.66 6.31
CA GLN A 44 11.75 -8.25 6.48
C GLN A 44 12.47 -8.06 5.13
N GLN A 45 12.13 -8.87 4.13
CA GLN A 45 12.66 -8.69 2.78
C GLN A 45 12.23 -7.34 2.19
N LEU A 46 10.96 -6.96 2.34
CA LEU A 46 10.46 -5.64 1.92
C LEU A 46 11.18 -4.50 2.67
N GLN A 47 11.40 -4.64 3.98
CA GLN A 47 12.13 -3.66 4.78
C GLN A 47 13.59 -3.47 4.34
N LYS A 48 14.28 -4.57 4.03
CA LYS A 48 15.65 -4.52 3.50
C LYS A 48 15.72 -3.75 2.18
N LEU A 49 14.63 -3.74 1.42
CA LEU A 49 14.48 -2.98 0.18
C LEU A 49 14.00 -1.53 0.42
N GLY A 50 13.89 -1.09 1.67
CA GLY A 50 13.48 0.28 2.03
C GLY A 50 11.97 0.50 2.09
N LEU A 51 11.17 -0.57 2.13
CA LEU A 51 9.71 -0.49 2.17
C LEU A 51 9.13 -0.84 3.55
N PRO A 52 8.09 -0.13 4.01
CA PRO A 52 7.60 1.15 3.48
C PRO A 52 8.59 2.29 3.74
N ALA A 53 8.43 3.40 3.01
CA ALA A 53 9.36 4.51 3.11
C ALA A 53 9.41 5.08 4.54
N GLY A 54 10.61 5.45 4.99
CA GLY A 54 10.82 6.07 6.31
C GLY A 54 10.94 5.08 7.49
N THR A 55 10.91 3.77 7.25
CA THR A 55 11.03 2.77 8.35
C THR A 55 12.46 2.29 8.61
N ASN A 56 13.42 2.64 7.74
CA ASN A 56 14.84 2.39 7.97
C ASN A 56 15.41 3.43 8.94
N THR A 57 15.06 3.31 10.21
CA THR A 57 15.76 4.03 11.28
C THR A 57 17.15 3.41 11.44
N GLY A 58 18.22 4.21 11.43
CA GLY A 58 19.59 3.73 11.59
C GLY A 58 19.84 2.91 12.87
N ARG A 59 21.07 2.43 13.09
CA ARG A 59 21.42 1.59 14.26
C ARG A 59 20.95 2.23 15.57
N GLY A 60 20.08 1.53 16.30
CA GLY A 60 19.72 1.84 17.69
C GLY A 60 18.27 2.26 17.92
N SER A 61 17.52 2.66 16.90
CA SER A 61 16.09 2.98 17.05
C SER A 61 15.21 1.83 16.57
N ARG A 62 14.13 1.54 17.31
CA ARG A 62 13.12 0.59 16.86
C ARG A 62 12.26 1.28 15.80
N ALA A 63 12.10 0.62 14.65
CA ALA A 63 11.18 1.09 13.63
C ALA A 63 9.76 1.18 14.20
N ALA A 64 9.14 2.34 14.00
CA ALA A 64 7.75 2.62 14.33
C ALA A 64 6.98 2.80 13.02
N TYR A 65 5.81 2.18 12.95
CA TYR A 65 4.99 2.18 11.75
C TYR A 65 3.72 2.98 12.00
N SER A 66 3.33 3.82 11.05
CA SER A 66 2.01 4.46 11.04
C SER A 66 0.95 3.53 10.44
N THR A 67 -0.32 3.91 10.58
CA THR A 67 -1.42 3.19 9.93
C THR A 67 -1.30 3.14 8.41
N TRP A 68 -0.87 4.24 7.75
CA TRP A 68 -0.68 4.25 6.30
C TRP A 68 0.43 3.29 5.86
N GLN A 69 1.47 3.11 6.68
CA GLN A 69 2.54 2.13 6.41
C GLN A 69 2.05 0.69 6.54
N ILE A 70 1.06 0.42 7.41
CA ILE A 70 0.38 -0.89 7.45
C ILE A 70 -0.42 -1.11 6.15
N CYS A 71 -1.11 -0.07 5.67
CA CYS A 71 -1.82 -0.12 4.39
C CYS A 71 -0.87 -0.33 3.20
N GLU A 72 0.32 0.28 3.22
CA GLU A 72 1.37 0.02 2.23
C GLU A 72 1.84 -1.42 2.28
N PHE A 73 2.12 -1.98 3.47
CA PHE A 73 2.49 -3.39 3.58
C PHE A 73 1.41 -4.31 3.01
N GLN A 74 0.14 -4.05 3.29
CA GLN A 74 -0.97 -4.81 2.71
C GLN A 74 -0.89 -4.80 1.18
N LEU A 75 -0.73 -3.63 0.59
CA LEU A 75 -0.62 -3.46 -0.85
C LEU A 75 0.59 -4.21 -1.44
N TYR A 76 1.75 -4.11 -0.79
CA TYR A 76 2.95 -4.84 -1.20
C TYR A 76 2.73 -6.36 -1.13
N LEU A 77 2.08 -6.85 -0.09
CA LEU A 77 1.75 -8.26 0.06
C LEU A 77 0.75 -8.73 -1.01
N ASP A 78 -0.22 -7.92 -1.38
CA ASP A 78 -1.14 -8.24 -2.49
C ASP A 78 -0.39 -8.32 -3.82
N MET A 79 0.54 -7.40 -4.08
CA MET A 79 1.42 -7.46 -5.25
C MET A 79 2.32 -8.70 -5.25
N LEU A 80 2.91 -9.06 -4.11
CA LEU A 80 3.71 -10.27 -3.95
C LEU A 80 2.87 -11.54 -4.22
N ASN A 81 1.63 -11.58 -3.71
CA ASN A 81 0.72 -12.72 -3.93
C ASN A 81 0.27 -12.83 -5.39
N ALA A 82 0.24 -11.70 -6.11
CA ALA A 82 0.01 -11.69 -7.55
C ALA A 82 1.26 -12.03 -8.38
N GLY A 83 2.38 -12.37 -7.74
CA GLY A 83 3.61 -12.81 -8.41
C GLY A 83 4.57 -11.69 -8.78
N ILE A 84 4.31 -10.44 -8.36
CA ILE A 84 5.22 -9.31 -8.62
C ILE A 84 6.46 -9.47 -7.74
N PRO A 85 7.69 -9.48 -8.31
CA PRO A 85 8.91 -9.59 -7.52
C PRO A 85 9.10 -8.43 -6.52
N PRO A 86 9.61 -8.68 -5.29
CA PRO A 86 9.85 -7.65 -4.28
C PRO A 86 10.70 -6.47 -4.76
N ALA A 87 11.72 -6.74 -5.58
CA ALA A 87 12.60 -5.71 -6.11
C ALA A 87 11.87 -4.73 -7.03
N LEU A 88 10.91 -5.20 -7.84
CA LEU A 88 10.11 -4.34 -8.71
C LEU A 88 9.14 -3.48 -7.90
N ILE A 89 8.56 -4.04 -6.84
CA ILE A 89 7.73 -3.26 -5.89
C ILE A 89 8.58 -2.15 -5.28
N ALA A 90 9.79 -2.46 -4.80
CA ALA A 90 10.69 -1.47 -4.22
C ALA A 90 11.11 -0.37 -5.21
N ALA A 91 11.53 -0.75 -6.42
CA ALA A 91 11.89 0.21 -7.47
C ALA A 91 10.72 1.15 -7.80
N ARG A 92 9.49 0.61 -7.86
CA ARG A 92 8.30 1.42 -8.10
C ARG A 92 8.06 2.44 -6.99
N PHE A 93 8.01 2.01 -5.74
CA PHE A 93 7.68 2.89 -4.62
C PHE A 93 8.83 3.84 -4.23
N ALA A 94 10.06 3.58 -4.69
CA ALA A 94 11.19 4.50 -4.58
C ALA A 94 11.09 5.67 -5.58
N THR A 95 10.59 5.43 -6.80
CA THR A 95 10.54 6.41 -7.90
C THR A 95 9.22 7.17 -7.94
N ALA A 96 8.10 6.48 -7.76
CA ALA A 96 6.77 7.08 -7.77
C ALA A 96 5.80 6.24 -6.92
N PRO A 97 5.42 6.69 -5.70
CA PRO A 97 4.37 6.02 -4.95
C PRO A 97 3.07 6.01 -5.77
N LEU A 98 2.20 5.03 -5.52
CA LEU A 98 0.90 5.00 -6.18
C LEU A 98 0.01 6.10 -5.61
N TYR A 99 -0.55 6.93 -6.49
CA TYR A 99 -1.50 7.99 -6.16
C TYR A 99 -2.95 7.53 -6.37
N ALA A 100 -3.94 8.27 -5.92
CA ALA A 100 -5.33 7.97 -6.27
C ALA A 100 -5.68 8.43 -7.70
N SER A 101 -6.75 7.90 -8.33
CA SER A 101 -7.12 8.29 -9.71
C SER A 101 -7.53 9.75 -9.85
N ASP A 102 -7.96 10.38 -8.75
CA ASP A 102 -8.27 11.81 -8.68
C ASP A 102 -7.03 12.69 -8.45
N GLY A 103 -5.84 12.08 -8.34
CA GLY A 103 -4.56 12.77 -8.16
C GLY A 103 -4.32 13.29 -6.74
N THR A 104 -5.23 13.09 -5.78
CA THR A 104 -5.10 13.68 -4.44
C THR A 104 -4.39 12.73 -3.47
N GLY A 105 -3.05 12.78 -3.41
CA GLY A 105 -2.28 12.04 -2.41
C GLY A 105 -2.06 10.55 -2.70
N ARG A 106 -1.31 9.87 -1.83
CA ARG A 106 -0.96 8.45 -2.06
C ARG A 106 -2.17 7.57 -1.86
N PHE A 107 -2.26 6.50 -2.65
CA PHE A 107 -3.32 5.51 -2.57
C PHE A 107 -3.42 4.88 -1.17
N SER A 108 -2.29 4.54 -0.57
CA SER A 108 -2.22 4.00 0.80
C SER A 108 -2.68 5.01 1.86
N GLU A 109 -2.45 6.30 1.63
CA GLU A 109 -2.93 7.39 2.49
C GLU A 109 -4.43 7.58 2.35
N LYS A 110 -4.98 7.60 1.12
CA LYS A 110 -6.44 7.70 0.92
C LYS A 110 -7.17 6.48 1.47
N MET A 111 -6.64 5.28 1.22
CA MET A 111 -7.09 4.07 1.91
C MET A 111 -7.07 4.28 3.41
N ALA A 112 -6.00 4.89 3.91
CA ALA A 112 -5.82 5.17 5.31
C ALA A 112 -6.54 6.42 5.86
N ILE A 113 -7.32 7.14 5.07
CA ILE A 113 -8.09 8.29 5.55
C ILE A 113 -9.56 7.96 5.44
N GLU A 114 -9.96 7.43 4.29
CA GLU A 114 -11.36 7.20 3.98
C GLU A 114 -11.87 5.86 4.51
N GLY A 115 -10.98 4.91 4.81
CA GLY A 115 -11.33 3.61 5.40
C GLY A 115 -12.33 2.78 4.58
N ARG A 116 -12.49 3.11 3.30
CA ARG A 116 -13.48 2.50 2.41
C ARG A 116 -12.83 1.56 1.40
N ALA A 117 -13.68 0.90 0.63
CA ALA A 117 -13.31 0.05 -0.48
C ALA A 117 -12.51 0.82 -1.52
N PHE A 118 -11.37 0.31 -1.96
CA PHE A 118 -10.72 0.78 -3.17
C PHE A 118 -10.38 -0.39 -4.09
N TYR A 119 -10.42 -0.11 -5.37
CA TYR A 119 -9.98 -1.02 -6.42
C TYR A 119 -8.73 -0.43 -7.03
N MET A 120 -7.82 -1.29 -7.49
CA MET A 120 -6.63 -0.89 -8.22
C MET A 120 -6.43 -1.82 -9.40
N HIS A 121 -6.30 -1.26 -10.60
CA HIS A 121 -5.85 -2.00 -11.76
C HIS A 121 -4.37 -1.70 -12.02
N LEU A 122 -3.53 -2.72 -12.06
CA LEU A 122 -2.10 -2.64 -12.40
C LEU A 122 -1.89 -3.27 -13.78
N ARG A 123 -1.59 -2.46 -14.79
CA ARG A 123 -1.36 -2.97 -16.16
C ARG A 123 -0.12 -3.89 -16.22
N ILE A 124 -0.19 -4.99 -16.96
CA ILE A 124 0.92 -5.99 -17.03
C ILE A 124 2.15 -5.40 -17.73
N ASN A 125 1.96 -4.64 -18.81
CA ASN A 125 3.06 -4.01 -19.54
C ASN A 125 3.80 -2.94 -18.73
N ALA A 126 3.24 -2.54 -17.59
CA ALA A 126 3.91 -1.68 -16.65
C ALA A 126 5.04 -2.38 -15.88
N LEU A 127 4.98 -3.71 -15.74
CA LEU A 127 5.96 -4.51 -15.00
C LEU A 127 7.30 -4.60 -15.74
N ASP A 128 7.27 -4.67 -17.07
CA ASP A 128 8.49 -4.70 -17.93
C ASP A 128 9.34 -3.42 -17.82
N HIS A 129 8.73 -2.31 -17.37
CA HIS A 129 9.41 -1.02 -17.24
C HIS A 129 9.77 -0.64 -15.80
N LEU A 130 9.39 -1.46 -14.82
CA LEU A 130 9.87 -1.30 -13.44
C LEU A 130 11.37 -1.63 -13.28
N SER A 131 11.97 -2.26 -14.29
CA SER A 131 13.40 -2.59 -14.36
C SER A 131 14.23 -1.67 -15.26
N SER A 132 13.61 -0.77 -16.03
CA SER A 132 14.37 0.13 -16.90
C SER A 132 14.74 1.40 -16.15
N ASP A 133 16.06 1.64 -15.96
CA ASP A 133 16.67 2.88 -15.43
C ASP A 133 16.38 4.13 -16.30
N SER A 134 15.38 4.10 -17.18
CA SER A 134 15.07 5.23 -18.04
C SER A 134 14.35 6.32 -17.25
N ASP A 135 15.03 7.43 -17.00
CA ASP A 135 14.48 8.70 -16.46
C ASP A 135 13.34 9.30 -17.32
N THR A 136 13.05 8.71 -18.48
CA THR A 136 11.85 9.04 -19.25
C THR A 136 10.63 8.47 -18.57
N THR A 137 9.89 9.32 -17.86
CA THR A 137 8.46 9.09 -17.57
C THR A 137 7.79 8.67 -18.88
N PRO A 138 7.27 7.43 -18.99
CA PRO A 138 6.60 7.03 -20.22
C PRO A 138 5.48 8.04 -20.53
N SER A 139 5.17 8.25 -21.81
CA SER A 139 3.92 8.96 -22.16
C SER A 139 2.73 8.23 -21.53
N ALA A 140 1.68 8.93 -21.12
CA ALA A 140 0.44 8.30 -20.63
C ALA A 140 -0.16 7.30 -21.65
N ASP A 141 0.12 7.51 -22.93
CA ASP A 141 -0.29 6.67 -24.05
C ASP A 141 0.70 5.53 -24.36
N SER A 142 1.83 5.48 -23.65
CA SER A 142 2.83 4.45 -23.87
C SER A 142 2.31 3.09 -23.40
N PRO A 143 2.48 2.01 -24.19
CA PRO A 143 2.17 0.65 -23.73
C PRO A 143 2.97 0.27 -22.47
N THR A 144 4.05 1.01 -22.20
CA THR A 144 5.01 0.85 -21.11
C THR A 144 4.68 1.68 -19.87
N HIS A 145 3.67 2.54 -19.96
CA HIS A 145 3.23 3.38 -18.85
C HIS A 145 2.53 2.53 -17.79
N THR A 146 3.02 2.61 -16.55
CA THR A 146 2.28 2.15 -15.37
C THR A 146 1.09 3.08 -15.12
N ALA A 147 0.08 3.02 -15.99
CA ALA A 147 -1.23 3.59 -15.70
C ALA A 147 -1.93 2.62 -14.75
N TYR A 148 -2.25 3.10 -13.56
CA TYR A 148 -3.10 2.41 -12.62
C TYR A 148 -4.38 3.22 -12.46
N SER A 149 -5.51 2.54 -12.49
CA SER A 149 -6.79 3.16 -12.18
C SER A 149 -7.17 2.72 -10.79
N CYS A 150 -7.41 3.66 -9.88
CA CYS A 150 -7.78 3.32 -8.53
C CYS A 150 -8.81 4.26 -7.93
N GLY A 151 -9.85 3.69 -7.32
CA GLY A 151 -11.00 4.46 -6.84
C GLY A 151 -11.97 3.57 -6.06
N ALA A 152 -12.98 4.19 -5.46
CA ALA A 152 -13.98 3.49 -4.67
C ALA A 152 -15.04 2.76 -5.53
N ASP A 153 -15.15 3.12 -6.80
CA ASP A 153 -16.08 2.49 -7.75
C ASP A 153 -15.35 1.51 -8.68
N LEU A 154 -15.72 0.23 -8.56
CA LEU A 154 -15.20 -0.83 -9.41
C LEU A 154 -15.55 -0.59 -10.89
N ALA A 155 -16.76 -0.12 -11.19
CA ALA A 155 -17.20 0.09 -12.57
C ALA A 155 -16.35 1.14 -13.27
N GLN A 156 -16.03 2.23 -12.57
CA GLN A 156 -15.12 3.26 -13.07
C GLN A 156 -13.70 2.73 -13.30
N VAL A 157 -13.16 1.95 -12.34
CA VAL A 157 -11.83 1.33 -12.47
C VAL A 157 -11.79 0.35 -13.65
N LEU A 158 -12.81 -0.48 -13.82
CA LEU A 158 -12.92 -1.42 -14.93
C LEU A 158 -13.08 -0.73 -16.29
N SER A 159 -13.87 0.34 -16.35
CA SER A 159 -14.02 1.15 -17.57
C SER A 159 -12.69 1.77 -18.00
N SER A 160 -11.91 2.29 -17.04
CA SER A 160 -10.58 2.86 -17.29
C SER A 160 -9.52 1.78 -17.61
N ALA A 161 -9.76 0.54 -17.20
CA ALA A 161 -8.95 -0.63 -17.49
C ALA A 161 -9.33 -1.35 -18.79
N GLN A 162 -10.42 -0.93 -19.46
CA GLN A 162 -10.96 -1.64 -20.61
C GLN A 162 -9.91 -1.73 -21.74
N GLY A 163 -9.73 -2.93 -22.29
CA GLY A 163 -8.73 -3.20 -23.33
C GLY A 163 -7.28 -3.22 -22.84
N CYS A 164 -7.05 -3.05 -21.53
CA CYS A 164 -5.72 -3.03 -20.94
C CYS A 164 -5.51 -4.28 -20.05
N PRO A 165 -4.74 -5.29 -20.48
CA PRO A 165 -4.46 -6.46 -19.66
C PRO A 165 -3.69 -6.05 -18.39
N GLY A 166 -4.14 -6.55 -17.25
CA GLY A 166 -3.63 -6.12 -15.95
C GLY A 166 -4.14 -6.98 -14.80
N LEU A 167 -3.53 -6.77 -13.65
CA LEU A 167 -3.95 -7.30 -12.36
C LEU A 167 -4.96 -6.36 -11.73
N LEU A 168 -6.14 -6.87 -11.37
CA LEU A 168 -7.09 -6.14 -10.52
C LEU A 168 -6.86 -6.55 -9.06
N ILE A 169 -6.54 -5.57 -8.21
CA ILE A 169 -6.46 -5.71 -6.77
C ILE A 169 -7.73 -5.10 -6.18
N ASP A 170 -8.52 -5.95 -5.52
CA ASP A 170 -9.61 -5.53 -4.63
C ASP A 170 -9.02 -5.28 -3.23
N SER A 171 -8.69 -4.03 -2.92
CA SER A 171 -8.20 -3.68 -1.59
C SER A 171 -9.35 -3.47 -0.60
N ALA A 172 -10.62 -3.47 -1.03
CA ALA A 172 -11.78 -3.33 -0.18
C ALA A 172 -11.95 -4.51 0.78
N ALA A 173 -11.87 -5.72 0.24
CA ALA A 173 -11.90 -6.93 1.05
C ALA A 173 -10.75 -6.92 2.07
N ARG A 174 -9.57 -6.47 1.64
CA ARG A 174 -8.37 -6.43 2.46
C ARG A 174 -8.42 -5.39 3.58
N ILE A 175 -8.95 -4.19 3.32
CA ILE A 175 -9.12 -3.14 4.33
C ILE A 175 -10.08 -3.61 5.44
N ARG A 176 -11.16 -4.31 5.08
CA ARG A 176 -12.08 -4.89 6.08
C ARG A 176 -11.34 -5.88 6.99
N SER A 177 -10.61 -6.83 6.41
CA SER A 177 -9.81 -7.80 7.17
C SER A 177 -8.72 -7.12 8.00
N LEU A 178 -8.11 -6.04 7.50
CA LEU A 178 -7.11 -5.28 8.23
C LEU A 178 -7.71 -4.56 9.45
N ARG A 179 -8.87 -3.94 9.29
CA ARG A 179 -9.60 -3.27 10.39
C ARG A 179 -9.96 -4.24 11.49
N GLU A 180 -10.53 -5.39 11.12
CA GLU A 180 -10.86 -6.47 12.06
C GLU A 180 -9.61 -6.98 12.78
N ALA A 181 -8.52 -7.18 12.03
CA ALA A 181 -7.27 -7.65 12.61
C ALA A 181 -6.66 -6.64 13.59
N LEU A 182 -6.70 -5.35 13.27
CA LEU A 182 -6.17 -4.30 14.14
C LEU A 182 -6.95 -4.20 15.45
N ALA A 183 -8.28 -4.28 15.40
CA ALA A 183 -9.13 -4.25 16.59
C ALA A 183 -8.84 -5.41 17.56
N ILE A 184 -8.44 -6.56 17.03
CA ILE A 184 -8.12 -7.76 17.82
C ILE A 184 -6.68 -7.70 18.37
N GLU A 185 -5.70 -7.40 17.52
CA GLU A 185 -4.27 -7.50 17.86
C GLU A 185 -3.75 -6.27 18.62
N VAL A 186 -4.43 -5.14 18.52
CA VAL A 186 -4.08 -3.91 19.24
C VAL A 186 -5.32 -3.35 19.94
N PRO A 187 -5.72 -3.92 21.09
CA PRO A 187 -6.87 -3.45 21.86
C PRO A 187 -6.68 -1.99 22.30
N GLY A 188 -7.72 -1.17 22.19
CA GLY A 188 -7.67 0.27 22.52
C GLY A 188 -7.39 1.20 21.34
N THR A 189 -7.10 0.64 20.15
CA THR A 189 -6.98 1.42 18.90
C THR A 189 -8.31 1.59 18.17
N THR A 190 -9.41 1.06 18.71
CA THR A 190 -10.76 1.11 18.13
C THR A 190 -11.42 2.48 18.21
N ASP A 191 -11.05 3.29 19.21
CA ASP A 191 -11.56 4.67 19.40
C ASP A 191 -10.68 5.73 18.72
N ILE A 192 -9.50 5.32 18.26
CA ILE A 192 -8.66 6.14 17.39
C ILE A 192 -9.23 5.91 16.00
N PRO A 193 -9.69 6.93 15.26
CA PRO A 193 -10.14 6.72 13.90
C PRO A 193 -8.97 6.08 13.17
N LEU A 194 -9.11 4.79 12.85
CA LEU A 194 -8.12 4.05 12.08
C LEU A 194 -7.80 4.87 10.82
N PHE A 195 -8.84 5.50 10.29
CA PHE A 195 -8.92 6.38 9.15
C PHE A 195 -9.98 7.46 9.52
N GLN A 196 -9.62 8.76 9.58
CA GLN A 196 -10.55 9.84 9.97
C GLN A 196 -11.78 9.84 9.06
N HIS A 197 -12.95 9.57 9.64
CA HIS A 197 -14.21 10.05 9.08
C HIS A 197 -14.08 11.58 8.98
N TYR A 198 -13.81 12.11 7.79
CA TYR A 198 -14.39 13.41 7.46
C TYR A 198 -15.89 13.13 7.43
N ALA A 199 -16.60 13.65 8.44
CA ALA A 199 -18.01 13.90 8.25
C ALA A 199 -18.10 14.85 7.06
N ASP A 200 -18.85 14.45 6.03
CA ASP A 200 -19.20 15.33 4.92
C ASP A 200 -19.79 16.62 5.51
N GLU A 201 -19.10 17.75 5.31
CA GLU A 201 -19.73 19.07 5.15
C GLU A 201 -19.96 19.32 3.66
#